data_AF-A0A929VU33-F1
#
_entry.id   AF-A0A929VU33-F1
#
_cell.length_a   1.000
_cell.length_b   1.000
_cell.length_c   1.000
_cell.angle_alpha   90.00
_cell.angle_beta   90.00
_cell.angle_gamma   90.00
#
_symmetry.space_group_name_H-M   'P 1'
#
loop_
_entity.id
_entity.type
_entity.pdbx_description
1 polymer ?
#
loop_
_entity_poly.entity_id
_entity_poly.type
_entity_poly.pdbx_seq_one_letter_code
_entity_poly.pdbx_strand_id
1 'polypeptide(L)'
;MKALQSYIFRAISAIVVGALLVKYREETVTWLTILIGVIFFVSGVISCIAYISARRTANGTEIFDAQGQRITPSMPSFPLVGIGSIILGGVLALSPDTFTSGLMYVLAIILILGALGQFFSLSSATRFAHISLFWWVMPVITFITGLVALVKPALIATAPLFIIGWCLMVYGLVELINAIKINQCRKSFEQSQANIAEAQEQKAEETSQPTAGPDVPELEPQNHEEETTEPSQEA
;
A
#
# COMPACT_ATOMS: atom_id res chain seq x y z
N MET A 1 -20.93 -7.68 -11.34
CA MET A 1 -20.46 -8.70 -10.36
C MET A 1 -18.94 -8.84 -10.25
N LYS A 2 -18.16 -8.74 -11.35
CA LYS A 2 -16.69 -8.95 -11.35
C LYS A 2 -15.88 -7.99 -10.45
N ALA A 3 -16.28 -6.72 -10.38
CA ALA A 3 -15.58 -5.73 -9.56
C ALA A 3 -15.63 -6.07 -8.06
N LEU A 4 -16.81 -6.44 -7.53
CA LEU A 4 -16.95 -6.84 -6.12
C LEU A 4 -16.19 -8.11 -5.78
N GLN A 5 -16.17 -9.11 -6.66
CA GLN A 5 -15.38 -10.33 -6.43
C GLN A 5 -13.88 -10.02 -6.36
N SER A 6 -13.40 -9.06 -7.16
CA SER A 6 -12.00 -8.61 -7.13
C SER A 6 -11.65 -7.94 -5.79
N TYR A 7 -12.51 -7.07 -5.25
CA TYR A 7 -12.27 -6.40 -3.96
C TYR A 7 -12.28 -7.39 -2.79
N ILE A 8 -13.24 -8.32 -2.76
CA ILE A 8 -13.33 -9.34 -1.70
C ILE A 8 -12.13 -10.29 -1.77
N PHE A 9 -11.72 -10.70 -2.97
CA PHE A 9 -10.52 -11.53 -3.16
C PHE A 9 -9.26 -10.81 -2.67
N ARG A 10 -9.10 -9.53 -2.99
CA ARG A 10 -7.98 -8.71 -2.52
C ARG A 10 -7.98 -8.54 -1.00
N ALA A 11 -9.15 -8.34 -0.40
CA ALA A 11 -9.28 -8.21 1.05
C ALA A 11 -8.88 -9.50 1.76
N ILE A 12 -9.39 -10.65 1.30
CA ILE A 12 -9.07 -11.96 1.87
C ILE A 12 -7.60 -12.28 1.65
N SER A 13 -7.05 -12.03 0.45
CA SER A 13 -5.63 -12.28 0.18
C SER A 13 -4.73 -11.41 1.04
N ALA A 14 -5.06 -10.13 1.26
CA ALA A 14 -4.32 -9.26 2.16
C ALA A 14 -4.35 -9.75 3.63
N ILE A 15 -5.49 -10.25 4.11
CA ILE A 15 -5.61 -10.83 5.46
C ILE A 15 -4.74 -12.09 5.56
N VAL A 16 -4.83 -13.00 4.58
CA VAL A 16 -4.07 -14.25 4.58
C VAL A 16 -2.58 -13.99 4.50
N VAL A 17 -2.14 -13.12 3.58
CA VAL A 17 -0.73 -12.73 3.45
C VAL A 17 -0.24 -12.02 4.72
N GLY A 18 -1.04 -11.12 5.30
CA GLY A 18 -0.70 -10.45 6.56
C GLY A 18 -0.52 -11.44 7.71
N ALA A 19 -1.44 -12.40 7.86
CA ALA A 19 -1.35 -13.45 8.86
C ALA A 19 -0.13 -14.37 8.66
N LEU A 20 0.17 -14.73 7.41
CA LEU A 20 1.36 -15.50 7.06
C LEU A 20 2.64 -14.74 7.39
N LEU A 21 2.70 -13.44 7.09
CA LEU A 21 3.84 -12.58 7.44
C LEU A 21 4.08 -12.54 8.95
N VAL A 22 3.01 -12.43 9.76
CA VAL A 22 3.13 -12.41 11.22
C VAL A 22 3.61 -13.76 11.76
N LYS A 23 3.04 -14.86 11.24
CA LYS A 23 3.36 -16.22 11.70
C LYS A 23 4.74 -16.71 11.27
N TYR A 24 5.13 -16.43 10.04
CA TYR A 24 6.38 -16.90 9.41
C TYR A 24 7.36 -15.76 9.16
N ARG A 25 7.39 -14.75 10.04
CA ARG A 25 8.24 -13.56 9.88
C ARG A 25 9.72 -13.88 9.75
N GLU A 26 10.23 -14.81 10.57
CA GLU A 26 11.63 -15.21 10.54
C GLU A 26 11.97 -15.86 9.20
N GLU A 27 11.20 -16.88 8.80
CA GLU A 27 11.30 -17.53 7.49
C GLU A 27 11.23 -16.52 6.34
N THR A 28 10.30 -15.56 6.41
CA THR A 28 10.13 -14.55 5.35
C THR A 28 11.38 -13.69 5.19
N VAL A 29 12.04 -13.27 6.28
CA VAL A 29 13.30 -12.52 6.20
C VAL A 29 14.41 -13.38 5.60
N THR A 30 14.49 -14.65 6.01
CA THR A 30 15.50 -15.59 5.52
C THR A 30 15.34 -15.83 4.02
N TRP A 31 14.13 -16.19 3.57
CA TRP A 31 13.83 -16.40 2.15
C TRP A 31 14.02 -15.13 1.31
N LEU A 32 13.64 -13.97 1.84
CA LEU A 32 13.89 -12.67 1.19
C LEU A 32 15.40 -12.43 0.99
N THR A 33 16.20 -12.70 2.04
CA THR A 33 17.64 -12.53 2.00
C THR A 33 18.30 -13.49 1.00
N ILE A 34 17.87 -14.76 0.99
CA ILE A 34 18.33 -15.75 0.00
C ILE A 34 17.98 -15.28 -1.42
N LEU A 35 16.75 -14.82 -1.66
CA LEU A 35 16.31 -14.34 -2.98
C LEU A 35 17.18 -13.17 -3.47
N ILE A 36 17.40 -12.17 -2.61
CA ILE A 36 18.29 -11.03 -2.93
C ILE A 36 19.72 -11.53 -3.18
N GLY A 37 20.20 -12.48 -2.37
CA GLY A 37 21.52 -13.10 -2.53
C GLY A 37 21.70 -13.80 -3.88
N VAL A 38 20.73 -14.60 -4.32
CA VAL A 38 20.75 -15.27 -5.61
C VAL A 38 20.74 -14.27 -6.77
N ILE A 39 19.88 -13.25 -6.70
CA ILE A 39 19.83 -12.19 -7.72
C ILE A 39 21.18 -11.46 -7.82
N PHE A 40 21.79 -11.14 -6.67
CA PHE A 40 23.09 -10.48 -6.64
C PHE A 40 24.20 -11.39 -7.15
N PHE A 41 24.21 -12.67 -6.76
CA PHE A 41 25.17 -13.65 -7.24
C PHE A 41 25.11 -13.79 -8.77
N VAL A 42 23.91 -13.95 -9.34
CA VAL A 42 23.72 -14.04 -10.80
C VAL A 42 24.19 -12.76 -11.49
N SER A 43 23.86 -11.59 -10.94
CA SER A 43 24.32 -10.30 -11.47
C SER A 43 25.86 -10.18 -11.46
N GLY A 44 26.51 -10.61 -10.37
CA GLY A 44 27.95 -10.62 -10.24
C GLY A 44 28.64 -11.58 -11.22
N VAL A 45 28.08 -12.78 -11.41
CA VAL A 45 28.57 -13.75 -12.41
C VAL A 45 28.51 -13.17 -13.82
N ILE A 46 27.38 -12.55 -14.20
CA ILE A 46 27.23 -11.92 -15.51
C ILE A 46 28.27 -10.81 -15.71
N SER A 47 28.48 -9.96 -14.70
CA SER A 47 29.50 -8.90 -14.74
C SER A 47 30.92 -9.45 -14.92
N CYS A 48 31.25 -10.56 -14.22
CA CYS A 48 32.55 -11.19 -14.34
C CYS A 48 32.75 -11.84 -15.72
N ILE A 49 31.73 -12.51 -16.26
CA ILE A 49 31.75 -13.08 -17.61
C ILE A 49 31.97 -11.99 -18.65
N ALA A 50 31.24 -10.87 -18.56
CA ALA A 50 31.37 -9.74 -19.47
C ALA A 50 32.78 -9.13 -19.45
N TYR A 51 33.40 -9.03 -18.26
CA TYR A 51 34.79 -8.59 -18.15
C TYR A 51 35.77 -9.57 -18.78
N ILE A 52 35.62 -10.88 -18.52
CA ILE A 52 36.50 -11.90 -19.11
C ILE A 52 36.35 -11.91 -20.64
N SER A 53 35.14 -11.81 -21.17
CA SER A 53 34.92 -11.74 -22.62
C SER A 53 35.53 -10.47 -23.22
N ALA A 54 35.34 -9.31 -22.60
CA ALA A 54 35.94 -8.06 -23.06
C ALA A 54 37.48 -8.13 -23.02
N ARG A 55 38.05 -8.73 -21.98
CA ARG A 55 39.51 -8.94 -21.86
C ARG A 55 40.04 -9.90 -22.92
N ARG A 56 39.31 -10.97 -23.26
CA ARG A 56 39.70 -11.89 -24.35
C ARG A 56 39.69 -11.17 -25.70
N THR A 57 38.69 -10.34 -25.98
CA THR A 57 38.61 -9.57 -27.23
C THR A 57 39.69 -8.48 -27.29
N ALA A 58 39.95 -7.77 -26.19
CA ALA A 58 41.00 -6.74 -26.14
C ALA A 58 42.42 -7.30 -26.36
N ASN A 59 42.68 -8.55 -25.96
CA ASN A 59 43.95 -9.23 -26.22
C ASN A 59 44.10 -9.75 -27.66
N GLY A 60 43.01 -9.82 -28.44
CA GLY A 60 42.98 -10.42 -29.77
C GLY A 60 42.81 -9.45 -30.94
N THR A 61 42.46 -8.18 -30.68
CA THR A 61 42.09 -7.22 -31.73
C THR A 61 42.91 -5.93 -31.62
N GLU A 62 44.05 -5.87 -32.31
CA GLU A 62 44.71 -4.59 -32.60
C GLU A 62 43.91 -3.91 -33.72
N ILE A 63 42.99 -3.01 -33.37
CA ILE A 63 42.20 -2.26 -34.36
C ILE A 63 43.10 -1.13 -34.89
N PHE A 64 43.40 -1.12 -36.19
CA PHE A 64 44.11 -0.03 -36.85
C PHE A 64 43.10 0.88 -37.54
N ASP A 65 43.24 2.19 -37.35
CA ASP A 65 42.47 3.20 -38.09
C ASP A 65 42.79 3.14 -39.60
N ALA A 66 41.97 3.76 -40.46
CA ALA A 66 42.20 3.81 -41.92
C ALA A 66 43.55 4.48 -42.30
N GLN A 67 44.17 5.17 -41.34
CA GLN A 67 45.47 5.86 -41.40
C GLN A 67 46.61 5.03 -40.78
N GLY A 68 46.36 3.77 -40.39
CA GLY A 68 47.39 2.86 -39.87
C GLY A 68 47.81 3.12 -38.41
N GLN A 69 47.03 3.89 -37.64
CA GLN A 69 47.29 4.12 -36.22
C GLN A 69 46.59 3.06 -35.35
N ARG A 70 47.32 2.47 -34.40
CA ARG A 70 46.75 1.52 -33.43
C ARG A 70 45.74 2.22 -32.53
N ILE A 71 44.47 1.89 -32.66
CA ILE A 71 43.43 2.27 -31.71
C ILE A 71 43.51 1.26 -30.57
N THR A 72 44.17 1.64 -29.48
CA THR A 72 44.22 0.82 -28.27
C THR A 72 42.77 0.54 -27.83
N PRO A 73 42.32 -0.72 -27.78
CA PRO A 73 41.00 -1.01 -27.24
C PRO A 73 40.94 -0.45 -25.83
N SER A 74 39.88 0.31 -25.51
CA SER A 74 39.67 0.84 -24.17
C SER A 74 39.77 -0.33 -23.17
N MET A 75 40.71 -0.24 -22.23
CA MET A 75 40.90 -1.32 -21.25
C MET A 75 39.57 -1.54 -20.51
N PRO A 76 39.05 -2.79 -20.47
CA PRO A 76 37.84 -3.06 -19.72
C PRO A 76 38.10 -2.76 -18.24
N SER A 77 37.21 -1.96 -17.63
CA SER A 77 37.31 -1.63 -16.21
C SER A 77 37.28 -2.91 -15.37
N PHE A 78 38.18 -3.02 -14.40
CA PHE A 78 38.22 -4.18 -13.50
C PHE A 78 36.84 -4.39 -12.85
N PRO A 79 36.32 -5.63 -12.82
CA PRO A 79 34.97 -5.90 -12.34
C PRO A 79 34.98 -6.03 -10.82
N LEU A 80 35.47 -4.99 -10.13
CA LEU A 80 35.51 -4.94 -8.66
C LEU A 80 34.10 -5.12 -8.08
N VAL A 81 33.12 -4.48 -8.72
CA VAL A 81 31.70 -4.60 -8.38
C VAL A 81 31.17 -6.01 -8.64
N GLY A 82 31.59 -6.66 -9.74
CA GLY A 82 31.19 -8.03 -10.06
C GLY A 82 31.71 -9.04 -9.05
N ILE A 83 32.99 -8.93 -8.65
CA ILE A 83 33.61 -9.79 -7.64
C ILE A 83 32.93 -9.60 -6.28
N GLY A 84 32.75 -8.34 -5.84
CA GLY A 84 32.03 -8.03 -4.60
C GLY A 84 30.60 -8.57 -4.61
N SER A 85 29.96 -8.56 -5.78
CA SER A 85 28.60 -9.06 -5.95
C SER A 85 28.48 -10.58 -5.87
N ILE A 86 29.45 -11.31 -6.43
CA ILE A 86 29.54 -12.77 -6.26
C ILE A 86 29.75 -13.14 -4.79
N ILE A 87 30.69 -12.48 -4.11
CA ILE A 87 30.99 -12.78 -2.70
C ILE A 87 29.79 -12.47 -1.81
N LEU A 88 29.24 -11.26 -1.93
CA LEU A 88 28.10 -10.84 -1.13
C LEU A 88 26.88 -11.71 -1.43
N GLY A 89 26.57 -11.93 -2.71
CA GLY A 89 25.45 -12.78 -3.11
C GLY A 89 25.57 -14.23 -2.60
N GLY A 90 26.79 -14.78 -2.64
CA GLY A 90 27.09 -16.09 -2.07
C GLY A 90 26.86 -16.14 -0.56
N VAL A 91 27.36 -15.15 0.19
CA VAL A 91 27.16 -15.06 1.65
C VAL A 91 25.67 -14.95 2.01
N LEU A 92 24.90 -14.13 1.28
CA LEU A 92 23.45 -13.99 1.48
C LEU A 92 22.68 -15.27 1.17
N ALA A 93 23.08 -16.01 0.12
CA ALA A 93 22.39 -17.22 -0.30
C ALA A 93 22.73 -18.45 0.58
N LEU A 94 23.99 -18.58 1.01
CA LEU A 94 24.47 -19.73 1.79
C LEU A 94 24.25 -19.54 3.30
N SER A 95 24.39 -18.31 3.80
CA SER A 95 24.34 -17.99 5.23
C SER A 95 23.50 -16.73 5.51
N PRO A 96 22.20 -16.74 5.17
CA PRO A 96 21.32 -15.58 5.35
C PRO A 96 21.25 -15.10 6.80
N ASP A 97 21.27 -16.01 7.78
CA ASP A 97 21.17 -15.67 9.20
C ASP A 97 22.37 -14.87 9.71
N THR A 98 23.57 -15.25 9.26
CA THR A 98 24.81 -14.55 9.64
C THR A 98 24.83 -13.14 9.05
N PHE A 99 24.46 -13.01 7.78
CA PHE A 99 24.37 -11.70 7.12
C PHE A 99 23.33 -10.80 7.80
N THR A 100 22.12 -11.32 8.03
CA THR A 100 21.01 -10.56 8.61
C THR A 100 21.33 -10.13 10.04
N SER A 101 21.92 -11.02 10.84
CA SER A 101 22.38 -10.70 12.19
C SER A 101 23.49 -9.65 12.17
N GLY A 102 24.48 -9.82 11.29
CA GLY A 102 25.58 -8.86 11.11
C GLY A 102 25.08 -7.47 10.71
N LEU A 103 24.15 -7.41 9.75
CA LEU A 103 23.50 -6.17 9.34
C LEU A 103 22.77 -5.51 10.52
N MET A 104 22.04 -6.29 11.33
CA MET A 104 21.37 -5.75 12.50
C MET A 104 22.33 -5.22 13.56
N TYR A 105 23.48 -5.88 13.79
CA TYR A 105 24.50 -5.33 14.69
C TYR A 105 25.03 -3.98 14.20
N VAL A 106 25.31 -3.87 12.90
CA VAL A 106 25.74 -2.60 12.30
C VAL A 106 24.66 -1.52 12.47
N LEU A 107 23.39 -1.84 12.18
CA LEU A 107 22.27 -0.91 12.39
C LEU A 107 22.10 -0.52 13.86
N ALA A 108 22.28 -1.46 14.79
CA ALA A 108 22.20 -1.20 16.23
C ALA A 108 23.30 -0.23 16.69
N ILE A 109 24.54 -0.41 16.23
CA ILE A 109 25.66 0.48 16.54
C ILE A 109 25.39 1.89 16.00
N ILE A 110 24.95 1.99 14.73
CA ILE A 110 24.60 3.28 14.12
C ILE A 110 23.45 3.95 14.88
N LEU A 111 22.45 3.18 15.31
CA LEU A 111 21.32 3.69 16.09
C LEU A 111 21.76 4.22 17.46
N ILE A 112 22.67 3.52 18.15
CA ILE A 112 23.26 3.97 19.41
C ILE A 112 24.06 5.26 19.20
N LEU A 113 24.90 5.33 18.17
CA LEU A 113 25.64 6.54 17.82
C LEU A 113 24.70 7.71 17.51
N GLY A 114 23.60 7.45 16.79
CA GLY A 114 22.55 8.44 16.54
C GLY A 114 21.88 8.94 17.82
N ALA A 115 21.55 8.03 18.74
CA ALA A 115 20.97 8.38 20.04
C ALA A 115 21.94 9.20 20.91
N LEU A 116 23.23 8.85 20.93
CA LEU A 116 24.27 9.66 21.57
C LEU A 116 24.36 11.06 20.96
N GLY A 117 24.28 11.16 19.63
CA GLY A 117 24.19 12.44 18.93
C GLY A 117 22.98 13.27 19.38
N GLN A 118 21.82 12.63 19.55
CA GLN A 118 20.61 13.29 20.09
C GLN A 118 20.83 13.77 21.53
N PHE A 119 21.47 12.96 22.38
CA PHE A 119 21.82 13.38 23.75
C PHE A 119 22.78 14.57 23.77
N PHE A 120 23.82 14.59 22.92
CA PHE A 120 24.74 15.72 22.85
C PHE A 120 24.06 16.98 22.34
N SER A 121 23.20 16.87 21.32
CA SER A 121 22.42 17.99 20.80
C SER A 121 21.52 18.59 21.89
N LEU A 122 20.81 17.73 22.64
CA LEU A 122 19.93 18.18 23.71
C LEU A 122 20.72 18.77 24.88
N SER A 123 21.85 18.15 25.26
CA SER A 123 22.75 18.68 26.29
C SER A 123 23.31 20.05 25.91
N SER A 124 23.71 20.26 24.65
CA SER A 124 24.12 21.57 24.16
C SER A 124 22.96 22.57 24.23
N ALA A 125 21.75 22.16 23.82
CA ALA A 125 20.56 23.00 23.86
C ALA A 125 20.13 23.37 25.29
N THR A 126 20.36 22.52 26.30
CA THR A 126 20.08 22.86 27.71
C THR A 126 20.90 24.04 28.23
N ARG A 127 22.03 24.35 27.58
CA ARG A 127 22.82 25.55 27.93
C ARG A 127 22.15 26.85 27.49
N PHE A 128 21.25 26.80 26.51
CA PHE A 128 20.61 27.98 25.91
C PHE A 128 19.11 28.07 26.20
N ALA A 129 18.45 26.96 26.58
CA ALA A 129 17.02 26.93 26.88
C ALA A 129 16.68 25.87 27.94
N HIS A 130 15.60 26.09 28.70
CA HIS A 130 15.06 25.09 29.62
C HIS A 130 14.27 24.03 28.83
N ILE A 131 14.77 22.80 28.80
CA ILE A 131 14.19 21.71 28.01
C ILE A 131 13.29 20.86 28.90
N SER A 132 12.02 20.72 28.53
CA SER A 132 11.07 19.84 29.22
C SER A 132 11.52 18.38 29.18
N LEU A 133 11.30 17.67 30.28
CA LEU A 133 11.68 16.26 30.45
C LEU A 133 11.14 15.33 29.36
N PHE A 134 10.00 15.68 28.75
CA PHE A 134 9.44 14.96 27.59
C PHE A 134 10.41 14.85 26.41
N TRP A 135 11.22 15.89 26.14
CA TRP A 135 12.21 15.87 25.05
C TRP A 135 13.37 14.91 25.32
N TRP A 136 13.66 14.61 26.59
CA TRP A 136 14.67 13.62 26.98
C TRP A 136 14.19 12.17 26.81
N VAL A 137 12.88 11.95 26.69
CA VAL A 137 12.32 10.61 26.48
C VAL A 137 12.67 10.05 25.10
N MET A 138 12.71 10.89 24.06
CA MET A 138 13.00 10.44 22.69
C MET A 138 14.42 9.85 22.52
N PRO A 139 15.50 10.53 22.96
CA PRO A 139 16.85 9.95 22.94
C PRO A 139 16.95 8.67 23.78
N VAL A 140 16.28 8.61 24.94
CA VAL A 140 16.28 7.43 25.82
C VAL A 140 15.63 6.24 25.14
N ILE A 141 14.43 6.39 24.56
CA ILE A 141 13.75 5.30 23.84
C ILE A 141 14.61 4.80 22.67
N THR A 142 15.22 5.73 21.91
CA THR A 142 16.09 5.38 20.78
C THR A 142 17.32 4.62 21.24
N PHE A 143 17.96 5.06 22.33
CA PHE A 143 19.12 4.40 22.91
C PHE A 143 18.80 3.00 23.44
N ILE A 144 17.69 2.84 24.17
CA ILE A 144 17.24 1.54 24.67
C ILE A 144 16.92 0.60 23.51
N THR A 145 16.28 1.10 22.44
CA THR A 145 16.00 0.32 21.23
C THR A 145 17.31 -0.18 20.60
N GLY A 146 18.33 0.67 20.49
CA GLY A 146 19.66 0.29 20.02
C GLY A 146 20.33 -0.77 20.91
N LEU A 147 20.20 -0.66 22.24
CA LEU A 147 20.75 -1.64 23.16
C LEU A 147 20.04 -3.00 23.04
N VAL A 148 18.71 -3.02 22.94
CA VAL A 148 17.94 -4.25 22.71
C VAL A 148 18.33 -4.89 21.38
N ALA A 149 18.57 -4.10 20.34
CA ALA A 149 19.03 -4.59 19.04
C ALA A 149 20.42 -5.26 19.09
N LEU A 150 21.30 -4.85 20.01
CA LEU A 150 22.56 -5.56 20.27
C LEU A 150 22.37 -6.87 21.02
N VAL A 151 21.48 -6.94 22.01
CA VAL A 151 21.30 -8.15 22.82
C VAL A 151 20.51 -9.22 22.06
N LYS A 152 19.50 -8.82 21.28
CA LYS A 152 18.63 -9.73 20.53
C LYS A 152 18.35 -9.19 19.12
N PRO A 153 19.32 -9.27 18.19
CA PRO A 153 19.16 -8.77 16.83
C PRO A 153 18.00 -9.44 16.07
N ALA A 154 17.75 -10.72 16.31
CA ALA A 154 16.68 -11.49 15.64
C ALA A 154 15.28 -10.91 15.88
N LEU A 155 15.00 -10.40 17.08
CA LEU A 155 13.70 -9.81 17.41
C LEU A 155 13.44 -8.53 16.61
N ILE A 156 14.48 -7.70 16.45
CA ILE A 156 14.40 -6.44 15.73
C ILE A 156 14.41 -6.66 14.22
N ALA A 157 15.20 -7.62 13.72
CA ALA A 157 15.28 -7.96 12.29
C ALA A 157 13.90 -8.22 11.68
N THR A 158 13.02 -8.87 12.44
CA THR A 158 11.70 -9.26 11.96
C THR A 158 10.59 -8.27 12.38
N ALA A 159 10.90 -7.28 13.22
CA ALA A 159 9.91 -6.33 13.76
C ALA A 159 9.21 -5.50 12.68
N PRO A 160 9.89 -5.01 11.62
CA PRO A 160 9.22 -4.34 10.52
C PRO A 160 8.17 -5.22 9.83
N LEU A 161 8.48 -6.49 9.56
CA LEU A 161 7.53 -7.42 8.94
C LEU A 161 6.31 -7.67 9.81
N PHE A 162 6.48 -7.68 11.13
CA PHE A 162 5.36 -7.83 12.05
C PHE A 162 4.40 -6.64 12.02
N ILE A 163 4.95 -5.42 11.99
CA ILE A 163 4.15 -4.20 11.87
C ILE A 163 3.42 -4.19 10.52
N ILE A 164 4.13 -4.52 9.43
CA ILE A 164 3.55 -4.61 8.08
C ILE A 164 2.44 -5.67 8.03
N GLY A 165 2.66 -6.84 8.63
CA GLY A 165 1.67 -7.92 8.68
C GLY A 165 0.38 -7.49 9.40
N TRP A 166 0.51 -6.83 10.55
CA TRP A 166 -0.65 -6.27 11.27
C TRP A 166 -1.38 -5.19 10.46
N CYS A 167 -0.64 -4.28 9.83
CA CYS A 167 -1.20 -3.27 8.95
C CYS A 167 -1.97 -3.90 7.78
N LEU A 168 -1.43 -4.96 7.16
CA LEU A 168 -2.10 -5.68 6.07
C LEU A 168 -3.38 -6.39 6.54
N MET A 169 -3.38 -6.95 7.74
CA MET A 169 -4.58 -7.55 8.33
C MET A 169 -5.67 -6.51 8.59
N VAL A 170 -5.33 -5.37 9.19
CA VAL A 170 -6.27 -4.27 9.43
C VAL A 170 -6.79 -3.70 8.10
N TYR A 171 -5.89 -3.49 7.15
CA TYR A 171 -6.25 -3.05 5.81
C TYR A 171 -7.24 -3.99 5.13
N GLY A 172 -6.95 -5.29 5.10
CA GLY A 172 -7.84 -6.29 4.51
C GLY A 172 -9.19 -6.37 5.24
N LEU A 173 -9.21 -6.19 6.57
CA LEU A 173 -10.46 -6.12 7.34
C LEU A 173 -11.31 -4.89 6.97
N VAL A 174 -10.69 -3.71 6.88
CA VAL A 174 -11.36 -2.48 6.47
C VAL A 174 -11.92 -2.61 5.05
N GLU A 175 -11.14 -3.17 4.13
CA GLU A 175 -11.56 -3.42 2.75
C GLU A 175 -12.74 -4.39 2.69
N LEU A 176 -12.73 -5.45 3.52
CA LEU A 176 -13.82 -6.43 3.59
C LEU A 176 -15.12 -5.79 4.11
N ILE A 177 -15.03 -4.99 5.18
CA ILE A 177 -16.18 -4.25 5.73
C ILE A 177 -16.77 -3.32 4.67
N ASN A 178 -15.90 -2.59 3.96
CA ASN A 178 -16.33 -1.66 2.94
C ASN A 178 -16.99 -2.39 1.76
N ALA A 179 -16.44 -3.53 1.32
CA ALA A 179 -17.02 -4.36 0.27
C ALA A 179 -18.41 -4.89 0.66
N ILE A 180 -18.61 -5.30 1.92
CA ILE A 180 -19.92 -5.74 2.43
C ILE A 180 -20.92 -4.58 2.42
N LYS A 181 -20.54 -3.41 2.95
CA LYS A 181 -21.41 -2.22 2.96
C LYS A 181 -21.80 -1.77 1.55
N ILE A 182 -20.86 -1.74 0.61
CA ILE A 182 -21.14 -1.38 -0.79
C ILE A 182 -22.09 -2.40 -1.43
N ASN A 183 -21.96 -3.69 -1.10
CA ASN A 183 -22.85 -4.72 -1.62
C ASN A 183 -24.27 -4.61 -1.06
N GLN A 184 -24.41 -4.26 0.23
CA GLN A 184 -25.71 -4.00 0.86
C GLN A 184 -26.36 -2.73 0.28
N CYS A 185 -25.59 -1.65 0.13
CA CYS A 185 -26.07 -0.39 -0.45
C CYS A 185 -26.52 -0.58 -1.91
N ARG A 186 -25.79 -1.35 -2.72
CA ARG A 186 -26.20 -1.63 -4.11
C ARG A 186 -27.51 -2.41 -4.18
N LYS A 187 -27.73 -3.39 -3.29
CA LYS A 187 -29.02 -4.09 -3.21
C LYS A 187 -30.18 -3.16 -2.85
N SER A 188 -29.95 -2.24 -1.90
CA SER A 188 -30.95 -1.23 -1.55
C SER A 188 -31.23 -0.26 -2.70
N PHE A 189 -30.21 0.11 -3.49
CA PHE A 189 -30.37 0.98 -4.66
C PHE A 189 -31.09 0.27 -5.82
N GLU A 190 -30.75 -0.99 -6.10
CA GLU A 190 -31.45 -1.83 -7.10
C GLU A 190 -32.93 -2.00 -6.74
N GLN A 191 -33.25 -2.24 -5.46
CA GLN A 191 -34.65 -2.28 -4.98
C GLN A 191 -35.35 -0.93 -5.07
N SER A 192 -34.67 0.17 -4.70
CA SER A 192 -35.25 1.51 -4.83
C SER A 192 -35.55 1.86 -6.28
N GLN A 193 -34.65 1.50 -7.20
CA GLN A 193 -34.82 1.76 -8.63
C GLN A 193 -35.92 0.88 -9.25
N ALA A 194 -36.02 -0.40 -8.84
CA ALA A 194 -37.12 -1.28 -9.23
C ALA A 194 -38.47 -0.74 -8.74
N ASN A 195 -38.57 -0.32 -7.47
CA ASN A 195 -39.79 0.27 -6.92
C ASN A 195 -40.17 1.59 -7.62
N ILE A 196 -39.19 2.40 -8.01
CA ILE A 196 -39.43 3.65 -8.78
C ILE A 196 -39.90 3.32 -10.21
N ALA A 197 -39.33 2.29 -10.85
CA ALA A 197 -39.75 1.85 -12.17
C ALA A 197 -41.18 1.26 -12.15
N GLU A 198 -41.50 0.40 -11.18
CA GLU A 198 -42.84 -0.16 -10.97
C GLU A 198 -43.87 0.94 -10.67
N ALA A 199 -43.51 1.95 -9.86
CA ALA A 199 -44.38 3.09 -9.60
C ALA A 199 -44.59 3.99 -10.85
N GLN A 200 -43.63 4.02 -11.78
CA GLN A 200 -43.78 4.72 -13.06
C GLN A 200 -44.65 3.93 -14.06
N GLU A 201 -44.56 2.59 -14.06
CA GLU A 201 -45.38 1.70 -14.87
C GLU A 201 -46.85 1.71 -14.43
N GLN A 202 -47.12 1.62 -13.12
CA GLN A 202 -48.48 1.71 -12.57
C GLN A 202 -49.15 3.07 -12.88
N LYS A 203 -48.37 4.15 -12.85
CA LYS A 203 -48.88 5.50 -13.20
C LYS A 203 -49.17 5.64 -14.71
N ALA A 204 -48.49 4.87 -15.57
CA ALA A 204 -48.76 4.82 -17.00
C ALA A 204 -49.97 3.93 -17.34
N GLU A 205 -50.20 2.84 -16.60
CA GLU A 205 -51.38 1.99 -16.73
C GLU A 205 -52.67 2.65 -16.21
N GLU A 206 -52.63 3.40 -15.09
CA GLU A 206 -53.78 4.20 -14.62
C GLU A 206 -54.20 5.30 -15.61
N THR A 207 -53.28 5.79 -16.44
CA THR A 207 -53.57 6.82 -17.45
C THR A 207 -54.19 6.23 -18.73
N SER A 208 -54.22 4.90 -18.90
CA SER A 208 -54.60 4.25 -20.17
C SER A 208 -55.83 3.33 -20.13
N GLN A 209 -56.61 3.29 -19.03
CA GLN A 209 -57.92 2.64 -19.05
C GLN A 209 -59.04 3.59 -19.57
N PRO A 210 -59.80 3.22 -20.62
CA PRO A 210 -60.82 4.07 -21.21
C PRO A 210 -62.16 3.96 -20.46
N THR A 211 -62.64 5.04 -19.86
CA THR A 211 -64.01 5.09 -19.34
C THR A 211 -64.99 5.25 -20.50
N ALA A 212 -65.59 4.14 -20.91
CA ALA A 212 -66.73 4.10 -21.82
C ALA A 212 -67.96 4.76 -21.17
N GLY A 213 -68.58 5.72 -21.87
CA GLY A 213 -69.91 6.23 -21.52
C GLY A 213 -71.01 5.21 -21.83
N PRO A 214 -72.14 5.30 -21.11
CA PRO A 214 -73.41 5.44 -21.83
C PRO A 214 -74.44 6.39 -21.16
N ASP A 215 -75.22 7.05 -22.03
CA ASP A 215 -76.64 7.46 -21.94
C ASP A 215 -77.17 8.45 -20.85
N VAL A 216 -77.29 9.74 -21.24
CA VAL A 216 -78.48 10.67 -21.32
C VAL A 216 -79.64 10.47 -20.29
N PRO A 217 -80.39 11.50 -19.76
CA PRO A 217 -80.53 12.93 -20.15
C PRO A 217 -80.46 14.00 -19.03
N GLU A 218 -80.27 15.23 -19.51
CA GLU A 218 -80.54 16.55 -18.92
C GLU A 218 -81.93 16.68 -18.25
N LEU A 219 -82.01 17.27 -17.04
CA LEU A 219 -83.18 18.04 -16.57
C LEU A 219 -82.82 18.93 -15.35
N GLU A 220 -83.20 20.19 -15.52
CA GLU A 220 -83.06 21.46 -14.78
C GLU A 220 -83.35 21.51 -13.24
N PRO A 221 -83.04 22.67 -12.59
CA PRO A 221 -82.69 22.78 -11.17
C PRO A 221 -83.89 23.00 -10.24
N GLN A 222 -83.79 22.57 -8.99
CA GLN A 222 -84.77 22.91 -7.95
C GLN A 222 -84.36 24.16 -7.17
N ASN A 223 -85.18 25.20 -7.36
CA ASN A 223 -85.36 26.38 -6.51
C ASN A 223 -85.66 26.01 -5.05
N HIS A 224 -85.30 26.90 -4.13
CA HIS A 224 -86.22 27.59 -3.20
C HIS A 224 -85.34 28.57 -2.38
N GLU A 225 -85.50 29.88 -2.61
CA GLU A 225 -86.23 30.82 -1.72
C GLU A 225 -85.43 31.11 -0.43
N GLU A 226 -85.21 32.34 0.06
CA GLU A 226 -85.99 33.58 -0.05
C GLU A 226 -85.16 34.74 0.56
N GLU A 227 -85.54 35.97 0.19
CA GLU A 227 -85.53 37.22 0.98
C GLU A 227 -84.20 37.82 1.50
N THR A 228 -83.66 38.89 0.90
CA THR A 228 -84.05 40.34 0.88
C THR A 228 -83.41 41.21 1.97
N THR A 229 -82.80 42.32 1.50
CA THR A 229 -82.63 43.66 2.15
C THR A 229 -81.82 43.72 3.46
N GLU A 230 -80.91 44.66 3.75
CA GLU A 230 -80.61 46.04 3.30
C GLU A 230 -79.16 46.40 3.77
N PRO A 231 -78.58 47.55 3.40
CA PRO A 231 -77.21 47.94 3.73
C PRO A 231 -77.11 48.80 5.00
N SER A 232 -76.00 48.73 5.75
CA SER A 232 -75.65 49.76 6.75
C SER A 232 -74.15 49.82 7.02
N GLN A 233 -73.66 51.03 7.26
CA GLN A 233 -72.30 51.51 7.22
C GLN A 233 -71.45 51.17 8.47
N GLU A 234 -70.13 51.07 8.28
CA GLU A 234 -69.12 51.30 9.30
C GLU A 234 -68.90 52.82 9.53
N ALA A 235 -68.33 53.08 10.72
CA ALA A 235 -67.96 54.35 11.35
C ALA A 235 -67.19 55.38 10.49
#